data_AF-A0A1I5IYP5-F1
#
_entry.id   AF-A0A1I5IYP5-F1
#
_cell.length_a   1.000
_cell.length_b   1.000
_cell.length_c   1.000
_cell.angle_alpha   90.00
_cell.angle_beta   90.00
_cell.angle_gamma   90.00
#
_symmetry.space_group_name_H-M   'P 1'
#
loop_
_entity.id
_entity.type
_entity.pdbx_description
1 polymer ?
#
loop_
_entity_poly.entity_id
_entity_poly.type
_entity_poly.pdbx_seq_one_letter_code
_entity_poly.pdbx_strand_id
1 'polypeptide(L)'
;MKKEQNLPRPTVEQLNEYDQLSAKLSDSQLQGAAYDEVINKLNDLISSYNWDNYEFVDPVTGKKGVKNAAGQILVPADFEEFTFLGDHHVFNLPHLAAKKDGKYGVVAADGTGNVLADFRFDVLIWCPYTAMYQACWDGVKGKFGFVTKYGKVFIPNILTQFYEPWNDFILLEADGKFGALDARTFHFVLPEYDQIDWDPDEDVVFHKDGVEGYVIEDTGEFVPKDQFEEDEKYDGAYVYNTVINE
;
A
#
# COMPACT_ATOMS: atom_id res chain seq x y z
N MET A 1 14.93 18.27 10.01
CA MET A 1 13.53 18.73 10.15
C MET A 1 13.40 20.11 9.51
N LYS A 2 12.87 20.19 8.28
CA LYS A 2 12.40 21.48 7.75
C LYS A 2 11.29 21.95 8.69
N LYS A 3 11.30 23.23 9.10
CA LYS A 3 10.16 23.82 9.80
C LYS A 3 8.91 23.53 8.97
N GLU A 4 7.93 22.83 9.52
CA GLU A 4 6.59 22.80 8.94
C GLU A 4 6.19 24.26 8.70
N GLN A 5 6.00 24.62 7.43
CA GLN A 5 5.37 25.88 7.13
C GLN A 5 3.93 25.76 7.63
N ASN A 6 3.52 26.65 8.53
CA ASN A 6 2.12 26.80 8.92
C ASN A 6 1.32 27.38 7.73
N LEU A 7 1.15 26.58 6.68
CA LEU A 7 0.30 26.94 5.55
C LEU A 7 -1.17 26.96 6.01
N PRO A 8 -1.98 27.90 5.50
CA PRO A 8 -3.42 27.88 5.76
C PRO A 8 -4.04 26.59 5.20
N ARG A 9 -5.18 26.19 5.75
CA ARG A 9 -6.00 25.10 5.18
C ARG A 9 -6.82 25.64 4.00
N PRO A 10 -7.05 24.83 2.95
CA PRO A 10 -7.83 25.25 1.80
C PRO A 10 -9.31 25.38 2.16
N THR A 11 -10.05 26.19 1.39
CA THR A 11 -11.51 26.16 1.41
C THR A 11 -12.04 25.00 0.56
N VAL A 12 -13.34 24.71 0.64
CA VAL A 12 -13.99 23.71 -0.21
C VAL A 12 -13.91 24.11 -1.68
N GLU A 13 -13.99 25.41 -2.00
CA GLU A 13 -13.82 25.91 -3.37
C GLU A 13 -12.42 25.63 -3.91
N GLN A 14 -11.38 25.81 -3.08
CA GLN A 14 -9.98 25.56 -3.46
C GLN A 14 -9.69 24.07 -3.61
N LEU A 15 -10.29 23.24 -2.76
CA LEU A 15 -10.27 21.78 -2.90
C LEU A 15 -10.90 21.35 -4.23
N ASN A 16 -12.07 21.89 -4.56
CA ASN A 16 -12.75 21.60 -5.83
C ASN A 16 -11.96 22.11 -7.04
N GLU A 17 -11.30 23.27 -6.93
CA GLU A 17 -10.41 23.78 -7.98
C GLU A 17 -9.21 22.83 -8.19
N TYR A 18 -8.58 22.38 -7.11
CA TYR A 18 -7.53 21.37 -7.15
C TYR A 18 -8.00 20.11 -7.89
N ASP A 19 -9.16 19.55 -7.52
CA ASP A 19 -9.67 18.31 -8.12
C ASP A 19 -9.96 18.48 -9.62
N GLN A 20 -10.52 19.63 -10.00
CA GLN A 20 -10.79 19.95 -11.41
C GLN A 20 -9.50 20.11 -12.22
N LEU A 21 -8.47 20.76 -11.67
CA LEU A 21 -7.18 20.91 -12.33
C LEU A 21 -6.45 19.57 -12.44
N SER A 22 -6.45 18.77 -11.38
CA SER A 22 -5.85 17.44 -11.37
C SER A 22 -6.50 16.52 -12.40
N ALA A 23 -7.85 16.48 -12.46
CA ALA A 23 -8.57 15.68 -13.43
C ALA A 23 -8.24 16.06 -14.89
N LYS A 24 -8.09 17.36 -15.18
CA LYS A 24 -7.72 17.85 -16.53
C LYS A 24 -6.37 17.34 -17.01
N LEU A 25 -5.43 17.03 -16.13
CA LEU A 25 -4.11 16.51 -16.54
C LEU A 25 -4.18 15.12 -17.18
N SER A 26 -5.30 14.40 -17.01
CA SER A 26 -5.54 13.13 -17.69
C SER A 26 -6.09 13.28 -19.13
N ASP A 27 -6.45 14.49 -19.55
CA ASP A 27 -6.94 14.75 -20.92
C ASP A 27 -5.78 14.73 -21.92
N SER A 28 -5.78 13.76 -22.83
CA SER A 28 -4.76 13.61 -23.87
C SER A 28 -4.68 14.78 -24.87
N GLN A 29 -5.73 15.60 -24.95
CA GLN A 29 -5.77 16.81 -25.77
C GLN A 29 -5.13 18.02 -25.08
N LEU A 30 -4.91 17.98 -23.77
CA LEU A 30 -4.29 19.06 -23.02
C LEU A 30 -2.77 19.03 -23.22
N GLN A 31 -2.24 19.95 -24.03
CA GLN A 31 -0.82 19.98 -24.41
C GLN A 31 -0.24 21.39 -24.46
N GLY A 32 1.09 21.48 -24.46
CA GLY A 32 1.84 22.73 -24.61
C GLY A 32 1.48 23.76 -23.54
N ALA A 33 1.35 25.02 -23.93
CA ALA A 33 1.13 26.13 -23.00
C ALA A 33 -0.14 25.97 -22.13
N ALA A 34 -1.17 25.30 -22.63
CA ALA A 34 -2.39 25.05 -21.85
C ALA A 34 -2.15 24.02 -20.73
N TYR A 35 -1.33 23.00 -21.00
CA TYR A 35 -0.90 22.03 -20.00
C TYR A 35 -0.04 22.70 -18.92
N ASP A 36 0.93 23.51 -19.34
CA ASP A 36 1.81 24.26 -18.43
C ASP A 36 1.01 25.19 -17.51
N GLU A 37 -0.02 25.85 -18.03
CA GLU A 37 -0.90 26.72 -17.23
C GLU A 37 -1.65 25.92 -16.14
N VAL A 38 -2.18 24.73 -16.47
CA VAL A 38 -2.88 23.86 -15.51
C VAL A 38 -1.92 23.38 -14.42
N ILE A 39 -0.73 22.89 -14.81
CA ILE A 39 0.28 22.44 -13.83
C ILE A 39 0.73 23.58 -12.92
N ASN A 40 0.98 24.77 -13.47
CA ASN A 40 1.44 25.89 -12.66
C ASN A 40 0.38 26.29 -11.62
N LYS A 41 -0.89 26.37 -12.00
CA LYS A 41 -1.99 26.62 -11.04
C LYS A 41 -2.12 25.53 -9.99
N LEU A 42 -1.99 24.27 -10.40
CA LEU A 42 -2.04 23.14 -9.47
C LEU A 42 -0.89 23.19 -8.46
N ASN A 43 0.33 23.48 -8.93
CA ASN A 43 1.51 23.63 -8.07
C ASN A 43 1.40 24.83 -7.12
N ASP A 44 0.81 25.93 -7.57
CA ASP A 44 0.53 27.09 -6.72
C ASP A 44 -0.44 26.70 -5.59
N LEU A 45 -1.50 25.94 -5.88
CA LEU A 45 -2.41 25.40 -4.86
C LEU A 45 -1.70 24.44 -3.90
N ILE A 46 -0.93 23.49 -4.41
CA ILE A 46 -0.19 22.50 -3.61
C ILE A 46 0.76 23.20 -2.62
N SER A 47 1.47 24.23 -3.08
CA SER A 47 2.46 24.95 -2.26
C SER A 47 1.85 26.01 -1.34
N SER A 48 0.60 26.43 -1.57
CA SER A 48 -0.06 27.48 -0.79
C SER A 48 -0.84 26.98 0.42
N TYR A 49 -1.22 25.69 0.44
CA TYR A 49 -2.13 25.16 1.46
C TYR A 49 -1.61 23.89 2.14
N ASN A 50 -2.07 23.67 3.37
CA ASN A 50 -1.92 22.39 4.06
C ASN A 50 -3.03 21.43 3.59
N TRP A 51 -2.63 20.37 2.89
CA TRP A 51 -3.51 19.34 2.31
C TRP A 51 -3.67 18.09 3.21
N ASP A 52 -3.12 18.11 4.42
CA ASP A 52 -3.19 16.99 5.35
C ASP A 52 -4.60 16.83 5.91
N ASN A 53 -5.07 15.58 5.94
CA ASN A 53 -6.24 15.20 6.70
C ASN A 53 -5.93 15.31 8.21
N TYR A 54 -6.97 15.52 9.03
CA TYR A 54 -6.76 15.71 10.47
C TYR A 54 -7.87 15.09 11.31
N GLU A 55 -7.49 14.64 12.51
CA GLU A 55 -8.43 14.13 13.50
C GLU A 55 -9.20 15.28 14.16
N PHE A 56 -10.46 15.02 14.51
CA PHE A 56 -11.21 15.83 15.46
C PHE A 56 -11.82 14.93 16.53
N VAL A 57 -12.06 15.50 17.71
CA VAL A 57 -12.63 14.78 18.86
C VAL A 57 -14.04 15.31 19.11
N ASP A 58 -14.99 14.40 19.26
CA ASP A 58 -16.31 14.74 19.82
C ASP A 58 -16.14 14.98 21.34
N PRO A 59 -16.42 16.19 21.84
CA PRO A 59 -16.22 16.52 23.25
C PRO A 59 -17.18 15.79 24.20
N VAL A 60 -18.28 15.22 23.69
CA VAL A 60 -19.27 14.48 24.48
C VAL A 60 -18.85 13.02 24.65
N THR A 61 -18.44 12.36 23.58
CA THR A 61 -18.10 10.93 23.58
C THR A 61 -16.61 10.66 23.77
N GLY A 62 -15.75 11.64 23.50
CA GLY A 62 -14.30 11.49 23.43
C GLY A 62 -13.81 10.69 22.22
N LYS A 63 -14.71 10.28 21.32
CA LYS A 63 -14.37 9.54 20.10
C LYS A 63 -13.82 10.48 19.03
N LYS A 64 -13.00 9.91 18.16
CA LYS A 64 -12.30 10.59 17.09
C LYS A 64 -12.97 10.33 15.75
N GLY A 65 -12.99 11.36 14.92
CA GLY A 65 -13.31 11.28 13.50
C GLY A 65 -12.21 11.94 12.69
N VAL A 66 -12.33 11.89 11.36
CA VAL A 66 -11.33 12.45 10.42
C VAL A 66 -12.01 13.46 9.51
N LYS A 67 -11.34 14.58 9.30
CA LYS A 67 -11.70 15.58 8.30
C LYS A 67 -10.63 15.67 7.23
N ASN A 68 -11.05 16.01 6.01
CA ASN A 68 -10.11 16.38 4.96
C ASN A 68 -9.48 17.75 5.23
N ALA A 69 -8.52 18.13 4.38
CA ALA A 69 -7.84 19.42 4.45
C ALA A 69 -8.80 20.62 4.56
N ALA A 70 -9.93 20.58 3.85
CA ALA A 70 -10.95 21.64 3.82
C ALA A 70 -11.95 21.57 4.98
N GLY A 71 -11.81 20.59 5.89
CA GLY A 71 -12.66 20.43 7.07
C GLY A 71 -13.97 19.69 6.86
N GLN A 72 -14.18 19.08 5.69
CA GLN A 72 -15.29 18.17 5.45
C GLN A 72 -15.04 16.84 6.16
N ILE A 73 -16.09 16.24 6.71
CA ILE A 73 -15.99 14.96 7.43
C ILE A 73 -15.72 13.84 6.41
N LEU A 74 -14.61 13.13 6.60
CA LEU A 74 -14.30 11.87 5.91
C LEU A 74 -14.77 10.67 6.71
N VAL A 75 -14.64 10.75 8.05
CA VAL A 75 -15.09 9.70 8.97
C VAL A 75 -15.72 10.37 10.20
N PRO A 76 -16.98 10.04 10.58
CA PRO A 76 -17.61 10.53 11.80
C PRO A 76 -16.84 10.17 13.07
N ALA A 77 -17.12 10.89 14.16
CA ALA A 77 -16.44 10.69 15.43
C ALA A 77 -17.00 9.51 16.23
N ASP A 78 -16.64 8.29 15.83
CA ASP A 78 -17.09 7.03 16.45
C ASP A 78 -15.95 6.09 16.87
N PHE A 79 -14.69 6.50 16.66
CA PHE A 79 -13.51 5.64 16.78
C PHE A 79 -12.55 6.10 17.88
N GLU A 80 -11.67 5.22 18.31
CA GLU A 80 -10.68 5.50 19.37
C GLU A 80 -9.41 6.13 18.79
N GLU A 81 -9.02 5.70 17.59
CA GLU A 81 -7.74 5.99 16.97
C GLU A 81 -7.79 5.68 15.47
N PHE A 82 -6.93 6.34 14.69
CA PHE A 82 -6.61 6.00 13.31
C PHE A 82 -5.10 5.82 13.16
N THR A 83 -4.65 4.87 12.32
CA THR A 83 -3.20 4.60 12.17
C THR A 83 -2.52 5.48 11.13
N PHE A 84 -3.27 5.91 10.12
CA PHE A 84 -2.79 6.78 9.05
C PHE A 84 -3.99 7.55 8.48
N LEU A 85 -3.83 8.86 8.25
CA LEU A 85 -4.91 9.73 7.77
C LEU A 85 -4.77 10.09 6.29
N GLY A 86 -3.56 9.99 5.75
CA GLY A 86 -3.24 10.48 4.41
C GLY A 86 -3.41 11.99 4.26
N ASP A 87 -3.42 12.41 3.01
CA ASP A 87 -3.54 13.79 2.57
C ASP A 87 -4.28 13.83 1.23
N HIS A 88 -4.68 15.02 0.78
CA HIS A 88 -5.47 15.16 -0.46
C HIS A 88 -4.64 15.01 -1.76
N HIS A 89 -3.31 15.00 -1.66
CA HIS A 89 -2.40 15.06 -2.80
C HIS A 89 -1.70 13.72 -3.11
N VAL A 90 -0.99 13.14 -2.14
CA VAL A 90 -0.17 11.93 -2.31
C VAL A 90 -0.95 10.70 -1.83
N PHE A 91 -1.52 10.75 -0.64
CA PHE A 91 -2.20 9.61 -0.03
C PHE A 91 -3.71 9.83 0.17
N ASN A 92 -4.41 10.11 -0.94
CA ASN A 92 -5.87 10.26 -0.93
C ASN A 92 -6.56 8.88 -0.95
N LEU A 93 -6.79 8.31 0.24
CA LEU A 93 -7.34 6.97 0.39
C LEU A 93 -8.85 7.02 0.69
N PRO A 94 -9.68 6.26 -0.03
CA PRO A 94 -11.12 6.17 0.25
C PRO A 94 -11.44 5.26 1.45
N HIS A 95 -10.44 4.85 2.21
CA HIS A 95 -10.56 3.99 3.38
C HIS A 95 -9.47 4.28 4.40
N LEU A 96 -9.80 4.14 5.68
CA LEU A 96 -8.87 4.35 6.79
C LEU A 96 -8.92 3.17 7.76
N ALA A 97 -7.78 2.83 8.34
CA ALA A 97 -7.72 1.91 9.47
C ALA A 97 -8.10 2.67 10.74
N ALA A 98 -9.11 2.19 11.44
CA ALA A 98 -9.65 2.79 12.65
C ALA A 98 -9.67 1.77 13.78
N LYS A 99 -9.63 2.25 15.02
CA LYS A 99 -9.73 1.42 16.23
C LYS A 99 -11.08 1.58 16.90
N LYS A 100 -11.68 0.46 17.30
CA LYS A 100 -12.92 0.40 18.06
C LYS A 100 -12.89 -0.82 18.97
N ASP A 101 -13.26 -0.63 20.24
CA ASP A 101 -13.31 -1.69 21.24
C ASP A 101 -11.96 -2.43 21.38
N GLY A 102 -10.86 -1.68 21.26
CA GLY A 102 -9.50 -2.19 21.41
C GLY A 102 -8.90 -2.91 20.18
N LYS A 103 -9.67 -3.10 19.10
CA LYS A 103 -9.21 -3.75 17.85
C LYS A 103 -9.28 -2.78 16.68
N TYR A 104 -8.49 -3.05 15.64
CA TYR A 104 -8.51 -2.31 14.39
C TYR A 104 -9.40 -2.99 13.35
N GLY A 105 -10.06 -2.17 12.54
CA GLY A 105 -10.80 -2.52 11.34
C GLY A 105 -10.58 -1.45 10.26
N VAL A 106 -11.25 -1.59 9.13
CA VAL A 106 -11.18 -0.61 8.03
C VAL A 106 -12.55 0.04 7.86
N VAL A 107 -12.57 1.35 7.68
CA VAL A 107 -13.80 2.13 7.44
C VAL A 107 -13.68 2.95 6.16
N ALA A 108 -14.83 3.21 5.53
CA ALA A 108 -14.92 4.09 4.37
C ALA A 108 -14.66 5.55 4.77
N ALA A 109 -13.88 6.25 3.95
CA ALA A 109 -13.54 7.66 4.11
C ALA A 109 -14.38 8.56 3.19
N ASP A 110 -15.67 8.27 3.08
CA ASP A 110 -16.65 8.95 2.21
C ASP A 110 -17.63 9.84 3.00
N GLY A 111 -17.34 10.09 4.27
CA GLY A 111 -18.19 10.79 5.22
C GLY A 111 -19.15 9.88 6.01
N THR A 112 -19.30 8.61 5.62
CA THR A 112 -20.18 7.67 6.32
C THR A 112 -19.50 6.94 7.48
N GLY A 113 -18.20 6.66 7.35
CA GLY A 113 -17.48 5.78 8.29
C GLY A 113 -17.97 4.32 8.27
N ASN A 114 -18.63 3.89 7.20
CA ASN A 114 -19.11 2.52 7.05
C ASN A 114 -17.97 1.51 7.21
N VAL A 115 -18.23 0.42 7.93
CA VAL A 115 -17.24 -0.64 8.16
C VAL A 115 -17.02 -1.41 6.85
N LEU A 116 -15.77 -1.43 6.38
CA LEU A 116 -15.31 -2.21 5.23
C LEU A 116 -14.65 -3.53 5.66
N ALA A 117 -14.00 -3.52 6.83
CA ALA A 117 -13.41 -4.69 7.44
C ALA A 117 -13.68 -4.68 8.95
N ASP A 118 -14.11 -5.81 9.49
CA ASP A 118 -14.47 -5.95 10.90
C ASP A 118 -13.31 -5.63 11.86
N PHE A 119 -13.66 -5.10 13.04
CA PHE A 119 -12.71 -4.76 14.10
C PHE A 119 -12.20 -6.02 14.80
N ARG A 120 -11.22 -6.69 14.18
CA ARG A 120 -10.63 -7.95 14.68
C ARG A 120 -9.11 -7.96 14.71
N PHE A 121 -8.45 -6.94 14.17
CA PHE A 121 -7.00 -6.88 14.07
C PHE A 121 -6.39 -6.27 15.33
N ASP A 122 -5.27 -6.84 15.80
CA ASP A 122 -4.46 -6.28 16.88
C ASP A 122 -3.62 -5.10 16.40
N VAL A 123 -3.15 -5.18 15.15
CA VAL A 123 -2.37 -4.15 14.45
C VAL A 123 -2.89 -4.11 13.01
N LEU A 124 -3.05 -2.91 12.46
CA LEU A 124 -3.48 -2.70 11.07
C LEU A 124 -2.88 -1.42 10.50
N ILE A 125 -1.90 -1.56 9.60
CA ILE A 125 -1.09 -0.46 9.08
C ILE A 125 -1.15 -0.50 7.55
N TRP A 126 -1.48 0.64 6.93
CA TRP A 126 -1.52 0.74 5.47
C TRP A 126 -0.11 0.61 4.89
N CYS A 127 0.08 -0.31 3.96
CA CYS A 127 1.31 -0.48 3.19
C CYS A 127 1.04 -0.04 1.74
N PRO A 128 1.47 1.18 1.34
CA PRO A 128 1.14 1.71 0.02
C PRO A 128 1.77 0.89 -1.11
N TYR A 129 2.95 0.32 -0.89
CA TYR A 129 3.67 -0.50 -1.88
C TYR A 129 2.89 -1.74 -2.31
N THR A 130 2.10 -2.32 -1.41
CA THR A 130 1.31 -3.53 -1.71
C THR A 130 -0.16 -3.22 -1.94
N ALA A 131 -0.58 -1.95 -1.86
CA ALA A 131 -1.99 -1.55 -1.82
C ALA A 131 -2.84 -2.37 -0.82
N MET A 132 -2.23 -2.78 0.30
CA MET A 132 -2.81 -3.68 1.31
C MET A 132 -2.44 -3.21 2.71
N TYR A 133 -3.08 -3.78 3.72
CA TYR A 133 -2.71 -3.54 5.11
C TYR A 133 -1.79 -4.65 5.62
N GLN A 134 -0.66 -4.26 6.21
CA GLN A 134 0.07 -5.12 7.13
C GLN A 134 -0.78 -5.29 8.40
N ALA A 135 -1.02 -6.52 8.82
CA ALA A 135 -1.92 -6.83 9.93
C ALA A 135 -1.39 -7.90 10.86
N CYS A 136 -1.72 -7.79 12.15
CA CYS A 136 -1.64 -8.88 13.13
C CYS A 136 -3.04 -9.14 13.67
N TRP A 137 -3.38 -10.40 13.96
CA TRP A 137 -4.66 -10.78 14.56
C TRP A 137 -4.52 -12.03 15.45
N ASP A 138 -5.58 -12.36 16.18
CA ASP A 138 -5.66 -13.49 17.12
C ASP A 138 -4.59 -13.51 18.21
N GLY A 139 -4.02 -12.35 18.56
CA GLY A 139 -3.00 -12.23 19.59
C GLY A 139 -1.63 -12.81 19.22
N VAL A 140 -1.40 -13.17 17.95
CA VAL A 140 -0.10 -13.65 17.45
C VAL A 140 0.96 -12.57 17.68
N LYS A 141 2.11 -12.97 18.23
CA LYS A 141 3.23 -12.08 18.56
C LYS A 141 4.40 -12.33 17.61
N GLY A 142 5.06 -11.26 17.19
CA GLY A 142 6.26 -11.32 16.34
C GLY A 142 6.00 -11.75 14.90
N LYS A 143 4.73 -11.99 14.52
CA LYS A 143 4.34 -12.32 13.16
C LYS A 143 3.20 -11.44 12.68
N PHE A 144 3.16 -11.22 11.38
CA PHE A 144 2.12 -10.45 10.70
C PHE A 144 1.79 -11.10 9.36
N GLY A 145 0.73 -10.62 8.74
CA GLY A 145 0.32 -10.96 7.41
C GLY A 145 -0.13 -9.73 6.63
N PHE A 146 -0.67 -9.95 5.44
CA PHE A 146 -1.26 -8.90 4.62
C PHE A 146 -2.74 -9.16 4.41
N VAL A 147 -3.55 -8.11 4.57
CA VAL A 147 -4.99 -8.16 4.34
C VAL A 147 -5.41 -7.04 3.40
N THR A 148 -6.39 -7.34 2.56
CA THR A 148 -7.02 -6.33 1.70
C THR A 148 -7.77 -5.28 2.54
N LYS A 149 -8.13 -4.15 1.93
CA LYS A 149 -9.00 -3.13 2.57
C LYS A 149 -10.37 -3.65 3.02
N TYR A 150 -10.81 -4.81 2.53
CA TYR A 150 -12.05 -5.47 2.94
C TYR A 150 -11.81 -6.55 4.01
N GLY A 151 -10.61 -6.60 4.60
CA GLY A 151 -10.26 -7.53 5.67
C GLY A 151 -10.06 -8.98 5.22
N LYS A 152 -10.07 -9.25 3.91
CA LYS A 152 -9.71 -10.57 3.37
C LYS A 152 -8.23 -10.81 3.55
N VAL A 153 -7.87 -11.96 4.11
CA VAL A 153 -6.48 -12.40 4.28
C VAL A 153 -5.89 -12.71 2.92
N PHE A 154 -4.79 -12.05 2.59
CA PHE A 154 -3.97 -12.31 1.41
C PHE A 154 -2.77 -13.19 1.81
N ILE A 155 -1.98 -12.74 2.79
CA ILE A 155 -0.93 -13.54 3.43
C ILE A 155 -1.29 -13.73 4.92
N PRO A 156 -1.29 -14.97 5.46
CA PRO A 156 -1.59 -15.21 6.87
C PRO A 156 -0.53 -14.63 7.82
N ASN A 157 -0.78 -14.65 9.14
CA ASN A 157 0.17 -14.20 10.18
C ASN A 157 1.39 -15.12 10.33
N ILE A 158 2.18 -15.26 9.26
CA ILE A 158 3.36 -16.12 9.20
C ILE A 158 4.64 -15.32 9.08
N LEU A 159 4.58 -14.09 8.56
CA LEU A 159 5.75 -13.30 8.23
C LEU A 159 6.38 -12.69 9.48
N THR A 160 7.70 -12.78 9.59
CA THR A 160 8.53 -12.15 10.62
C THR A 160 9.14 -10.84 10.12
N GLN A 161 9.37 -10.71 8.81
CA GLN A 161 9.95 -9.52 8.20
C GLN A 161 9.42 -9.30 6.78
N PHE A 162 9.36 -8.03 6.37
CA PHE A 162 9.20 -7.61 4.99
C PHE A 162 10.28 -6.57 4.70
N TYR A 163 10.85 -6.61 3.50
CA TYR A 163 11.92 -5.70 3.09
C TYR A 163 11.37 -4.62 2.16
N GLU A 164 12.13 -3.54 1.98
CA GLU A 164 11.75 -2.50 1.03
C GLU A 164 11.63 -3.09 -0.38
N PRO A 165 10.57 -2.74 -1.14
CA PRO A 165 10.39 -3.23 -2.50
C PRO A 165 11.50 -2.74 -3.42
N TRP A 166 11.85 -3.57 -4.40
CA TRP A 166 12.65 -3.18 -5.56
C TRP A 166 11.92 -3.56 -6.84
N ASN A 167 11.61 -2.60 -7.70
CA ASN A 167 10.84 -2.83 -8.94
C ASN A 167 9.59 -3.71 -8.69
N ASP A 168 8.82 -3.37 -7.66
CA ASP A 168 7.61 -4.09 -7.21
C ASP A 168 7.83 -5.52 -6.67
N PHE A 169 9.06 -6.04 -6.69
CA PHE A 169 9.44 -7.27 -6.01
C PHE A 169 9.70 -6.99 -4.53
N ILE A 170 9.07 -7.77 -3.66
CA ILE A 170 9.17 -7.64 -2.21
C ILE A 170 9.68 -8.96 -1.64
N LEU A 171 10.87 -8.92 -1.03
CA LEU A 171 11.38 -10.02 -0.23
C LEU A 171 10.60 -10.12 1.09
N LEU A 172 10.24 -11.34 1.46
CA LEU A 172 9.49 -11.65 2.68
C LEU A 172 10.22 -12.72 3.49
N GLU A 173 10.14 -12.65 4.81
CA GLU A 173 10.74 -13.66 5.70
C GLU A 173 9.68 -14.27 6.63
N ALA A 174 9.78 -15.56 6.89
CA ALA A 174 9.15 -16.22 8.02
C ALA A 174 10.12 -17.20 8.69
N ASP A 175 10.42 -16.96 9.97
CA ASP A 175 11.24 -17.83 10.82
C ASP A 175 12.59 -18.23 10.17
N GLY A 176 13.28 -17.29 9.51
CA GLY A 176 14.57 -17.52 8.84
C GLY A 176 14.50 -18.20 7.47
N LYS A 177 13.29 -18.37 6.92
CA LYS A 177 13.08 -18.73 5.51
C LYS A 177 12.58 -17.54 4.72
N PHE A 178 12.93 -17.51 3.44
CA PHE A 178 12.60 -16.43 2.53
C PHE A 178 11.52 -16.85 1.54
N GLY A 179 10.67 -15.89 1.20
CA GLY A 179 9.67 -15.93 0.15
C GLY A 179 9.61 -14.57 -0.53
N ALA A 180 8.64 -14.37 -1.41
CA ALA A 180 8.55 -13.17 -2.21
C ALA A 180 7.10 -12.79 -2.49
N LEU A 181 6.87 -11.51 -2.77
CA LEU A 181 5.63 -11.01 -3.35
C LEU A 181 6.00 -10.16 -4.56
N ASP A 182 5.46 -10.52 -5.71
CA ASP A 182 5.43 -9.61 -6.86
C ASP A 182 4.18 -8.72 -6.73
N ALA A 183 4.37 -7.42 -6.47
CA ALA A 183 3.26 -6.49 -6.30
C ALA A 183 2.57 -6.09 -7.61
N ARG A 184 3.14 -6.43 -8.77
CA ARG A 184 2.56 -6.18 -10.11
C ARG A 184 1.48 -7.19 -10.42
N THR A 185 1.77 -8.46 -10.12
CA THR A 185 0.90 -9.60 -10.40
C THR A 185 0.13 -10.08 -9.17
N PHE A 186 0.55 -9.66 -7.97
CA PHE A 186 0.12 -10.19 -6.68
C PHE A 186 0.38 -11.70 -6.54
N HIS A 187 1.40 -12.23 -7.21
CA HIS A 187 1.85 -13.59 -6.95
C HIS A 187 2.74 -13.63 -5.71
N PHE A 188 2.42 -14.56 -4.81
CA PHE A 188 3.09 -14.72 -3.52
C PHE A 188 3.76 -16.09 -3.45
N VAL A 189 5.06 -16.07 -3.18
CA VAL A 189 5.87 -17.23 -2.85
C VAL A 189 5.95 -17.36 -1.34
N LEU A 190 5.44 -18.48 -0.83
CA LEU A 190 5.51 -18.80 0.60
C LEU A 190 6.98 -18.83 1.06
N PRO A 191 7.31 -18.30 2.26
CA PRO A 191 8.66 -18.44 2.77
C PRO A 191 9.02 -19.89 3.08
N GLU A 192 9.82 -20.48 2.21
CA GLU A 192 10.36 -21.85 2.36
C GLU A 192 11.81 -21.98 1.87
N TYR A 193 12.37 -20.91 1.31
CA TYR A 193 13.70 -20.88 0.69
C TYR A 193 14.77 -20.47 1.71
N ASP A 194 15.97 -21.04 1.58
CA ASP A 194 17.12 -20.74 2.44
C ASP A 194 17.71 -19.36 2.14
N GLN A 195 17.61 -18.94 0.87
CA GLN A 195 18.11 -17.68 0.35
C GLN A 195 17.36 -17.34 -0.94
N ILE A 196 17.22 -16.05 -1.22
CA ILE A 196 16.72 -15.52 -2.50
C ILE A 196 17.72 -14.47 -2.95
N ASP A 197 18.38 -14.74 -4.07
CA ASP A 197 19.25 -13.79 -4.74
C ASP A 197 18.43 -13.01 -5.76
N TRP A 198 18.48 -11.69 -5.63
CA TRP A 198 17.78 -10.78 -6.52
C TRP A 198 18.74 -9.64 -6.86
N ASP A 199 19.04 -9.51 -8.15
CA ASP A 199 19.80 -8.39 -8.70
C ASP A 199 18.85 -7.51 -9.51
N PRO A 200 19.13 -6.21 -9.67
CA PRO A 200 18.31 -5.32 -10.50
C PRO A 200 18.26 -5.76 -11.96
N ASP A 201 17.05 -5.82 -12.51
CA ASP A 201 16.77 -6.16 -13.90
C ASP A 201 17.21 -7.59 -14.30
N GLU A 202 17.13 -8.54 -13.37
CA GLU A 202 17.49 -9.96 -13.57
C GLU A 202 16.37 -10.91 -13.08
N ASP A 203 16.46 -12.17 -13.50
CA ASP A 203 15.64 -13.26 -12.96
C ASP A 203 16.04 -13.56 -11.50
N VAL A 204 15.05 -13.81 -10.66
CA VAL A 204 15.27 -14.07 -9.23
C VAL A 204 15.64 -15.53 -9.02
N VAL A 205 16.76 -15.76 -8.34
CA VAL A 205 17.26 -17.11 -8.02
C VAL A 205 16.90 -17.48 -6.60
N PHE A 206 16.24 -18.63 -6.47
CA PHE A 206 15.80 -19.18 -5.20
C PHE A 206 16.71 -20.35 -4.80
N HIS A 207 17.07 -20.43 -3.52
CA HIS A 207 17.87 -21.53 -2.97
C HIS A 207 17.02 -22.38 -2.04
N LYS A 208 16.88 -23.67 -2.34
CA LYS A 208 16.11 -24.62 -1.54
C LYS A 208 16.91 -25.89 -1.31
N ASP A 209 17.19 -26.21 -0.04
CA ASP A 209 17.91 -27.41 0.37
C ASP A 209 19.28 -27.58 -0.33
N GLY A 210 19.96 -26.45 -0.57
CA GLY A 210 21.27 -26.40 -1.25
C GLY A 210 21.21 -26.48 -2.79
N VAL A 211 20.03 -26.38 -3.39
CA VAL A 211 19.83 -26.34 -4.84
C VAL A 211 19.38 -24.94 -5.25
N GLU A 212 20.04 -24.36 -6.27
CA GLU A 212 19.61 -23.12 -6.91
C GLU A 212 18.60 -23.40 -8.03
N GLY A 213 17.63 -22.50 -8.20
CA GLY A 213 16.60 -22.64 -9.22
C GLY A 213 15.71 -21.42 -9.31
N TYR A 214 14.72 -21.50 -10.19
CA TYR A 214 13.74 -20.46 -10.41
C TYR A 214 12.37 -20.89 -9.90
N VAL A 215 11.49 -19.92 -9.65
CA VAL A 215 10.08 -20.19 -9.36
C VAL A 215 9.26 -19.72 -10.55
N ILE A 216 8.50 -20.63 -11.14
CA ILE A 216 7.56 -20.31 -12.21
C ILE A 216 6.42 -19.48 -11.61
N GLU A 217 6.18 -18.29 -12.14
CA GLU A 217 5.31 -17.32 -11.47
C GLU A 217 3.85 -17.80 -11.40
N ASP A 218 3.33 -18.31 -12.52
CA ASP A 218 1.93 -18.75 -12.65
C ASP A 218 1.59 -19.99 -11.81
N THR A 219 2.58 -20.85 -11.53
CA THR A 219 2.34 -22.14 -10.85
C THR A 219 2.92 -22.19 -9.44
N GLY A 220 3.89 -21.33 -9.12
CA GLY A 220 4.71 -21.41 -7.92
C GLY A 220 5.64 -22.62 -7.90
N GLU A 221 5.85 -23.30 -9.02
CA GLU A 221 6.74 -24.45 -9.12
C GLU A 221 8.20 -24.00 -9.01
N PHE A 222 8.93 -24.57 -8.05
CA PHE A 222 10.39 -24.46 -8.01
C PHE A 222 11.02 -25.44 -9.00
N VAL A 223 11.86 -24.92 -9.89
CA VAL A 223 12.56 -25.68 -10.92
C VAL A 223 14.07 -25.49 -10.73
N PRO A 224 14.85 -26.56 -10.49
CA PRO A 224 16.30 -26.47 -10.46
C PRO A 224 16.84 -25.82 -11.73
N LYS A 225 17.85 -24.96 -11.60
CA LYS A 225 18.36 -24.14 -12.70
C LYS A 225 18.77 -24.96 -13.94
N ASP A 226 19.56 -26.01 -13.75
CA ASP A 226 19.99 -26.89 -14.85
C ASP A 226 18.78 -27.49 -15.60
N GLN A 227 17.71 -27.84 -14.86
CA GLN A 227 16.49 -28.38 -15.47
C GLN A 227 15.72 -27.30 -16.23
N PHE A 228 15.65 -26.08 -15.69
CA PHE A 228 14.98 -24.95 -16.34
C PHE A 228 15.66 -24.57 -17.65
N GLU A 229 17.00 -24.61 -17.70
CA GLU A 229 17.80 -24.23 -18.87
C GLU A 229 17.86 -25.33 -19.96
N GLU A 230 17.67 -26.60 -19.61
CA GLU A 230 17.80 -27.73 -20.55
C GLU A 230 16.47 -28.31 -21.06
N ASP A 231 15.38 -28.22 -20.29
CA ASP A 231 14.10 -28.87 -20.61
C ASP A 231 13.21 -27.95 -21.45
N GLU A 232 12.99 -28.29 -22.73
CA GLU A 232 12.18 -27.53 -23.70
C GLU A 232 10.78 -27.17 -23.19
N LYS A 233 10.24 -27.89 -22.19
CA LYS A 233 8.93 -27.57 -21.61
C LYS A 233 8.91 -26.23 -20.85
N TYR A 234 10.08 -25.73 -20.43
CA TYR A 234 10.22 -24.44 -19.75
C TYR A 234 10.64 -23.31 -20.70
N ASP A 235 10.77 -23.58 -22.02
CA ASP A 235 11.03 -22.54 -23.01
C ASP A 235 9.95 -21.46 -22.97
N GLY A 236 10.36 -20.23 -22.61
CA GLY A 236 9.46 -19.09 -22.48
C GLY A 236 8.59 -19.08 -21.22
N ALA A 237 8.86 -19.97 -20.25
CA ALA A 237 8.22 -19.90 -18.94
C ALA A 237 8.61 -18.59 -18.22
N TYR A 238 7.61 -17.93 -17.63
CA TYR A 238 7.83 -16.71 -16.88
C TYR A 238 8.17 -17.04 -15.43
N VAL A 239 9.33 -16.55 -14.98
CA VAL A 239 9.82 -16.70 -13.62
C VAL A 239 9.80 -15.35 -12.92
N TYR A 240 9.82 -15.37 -11.58
CA TYR A 240 9.98 -14.14 -10.81
C TYR A 240 11.27 -13.43 -11.25
N ASN A 241 11.15 -12.13 -11.52
CA ASN A 241 12.23 -11.27 -11.99
C ASN A 241 12.02 -9.85 -11.47
N THR A 242 13.08 -9.06 -11.49
CA THR A 242 13.06 -7.65 -11.08
C THR A 242 13.06 -6.69 -12.27
N VAL A 243 12.79 -7.19 -13.48
CA VAL A 243 12.81 -6.41 -14.73
C VAL A 243 11.62 -5.46 -14.80
N ILE A 244 11.87 -4.20 -15.14
CA ILE A 244 10.81 -3.23 -15.42
C ILE A 244 10.20 -3.55 -16.79
N ASN A 245 8.93 -3.98 -16.81
CA ASN A 245 8.19 -4.09 -18.07
C ASN A 245 7.88 -2.66 -18.59
N GLU A 246 8.51 -2.26 -19.70
CA GLU A 246 8.22 -1.01 -20.43
C GLU A 246 6.85 -1.02 -21.13
#